data_AF-A0A819EPI0-F1
#
_entry.id   AF-A0A819EPI0-F1
#
_cell.length_a   1.000
_cell.length_b   1.000
_cell.length_c   1.000
_cell.angle_alpha   90.00
_cell.angle_beta   90.00
_cell.angle_gamma   90.00
#
_symmetry.space_group_name_H-M   'P 1'
#
loop_
_entity.id
_entity.type
_entity.pdbx_description
1 polymer ?
#
loop_
_entity_poly.entity_id
_entity_poly.type
_entity_poly.pdbx_seq_one_letter_code
_entity_poly.pdbx_strand_id
1 'polypeptide(L)'
;MSWEMQLNESLLEELYEWIDSLSLSRPKKIIERDFSDGILVAEIIHYYLPEFIDLNNYNAANSLEHKKLNWLKLNKKILSNFGLDIPDVIMTGLSNGKPGLIEVLLFNLRL
;
A
#
# COMPACT_ATOMS: atom_id res chain seq x y z
N MET A 1 -1.13 6.89 13.28
CA MET A 1 -0.41 7.20 12.02
C MET A 1 -0.62 8.66 11.67
N SER A 2 0.43 9.40 11.30
CA SER A 2 0.32 10.77 10.77
C SER A 2 0.55 10.77 9.26
N TRP A 3 -0.48 11.15 8.49
CA TRP A 3 -0.44 11.19 7.02
C TRP A 3 0.25 12.44 6.47
N GLU A 4 0.65 13.37 7.33
CA GLU A 4 1.41 14.58 7.01
C GLU A 4 2.91 14.42 7.27
N MET A 5 3.34 13.20 7.64
CA MET A 5 4.74 12.88 7.87
C MET A 5 5.55 13.10 6.58
N GLN A 6 6.66 13.83 6.70
CA GLN A 6 7.66 13.95 5.65
C GLN A 6 8.80 12.99 5.96
N LEU A 7 8.99 12.00 5.10
CA LEU A 7 10.15 11.11 5.14
C LEU A 7 11.34 11.86 4.52
N ASN A 8 12.49 11.83 5.18
CA ASN A 8 13.71 12.38 4.61
C ASN A 8 14.27 11.45 3.53
N GLU A 9 15.24 11.95 2.74
CA GLU A 9 15.81 11.19 1.61
C GLU A 9 16.42 9.85 2.04
N SER A 10 17.13 9.82 3.18
CA SER A 10 17.73 8.58 3.73
C SER A 10 16.68 7.52 4.06
N LEU A 11 15.57 7.90 4.70
CA LEU A 11 14.50 6.97 5.05
C LEU A 11 13.75 6.48 3.81
N LEU A 12 13.59 7.34 2.79
CA LEU A 12 13.01 6.95 1.51
C LEU A 12 13.89 5.94 0.77
N GLU A 13 15.20 6.14 0.77
CA GLU A 13 16.17 5.21 0.19
C GLU A 13 16.08 3.84 0.87
N GLU A 14 16.15 3.80 2.21
CA GLU A 14 15.99 2.56 2.98
C GLU A 14 14.64 1.86 2.73
N LEU A 15 13.57 2.64 2.59
CA LEU A 15 12.24 2.10 2.31
C LEU A 15 12.20 1.46 0.92
N TYR A 16 12.77 2.10 -0.09
CA TYR A 16 12.81 1.57 -1.45
C TYR A 16 13.72 0.33 -1.56
N GLU A 17 14.88 0.32 -0.89
CA GLU A 17 15.73 -0.87 -0.79
C GLU A 17 14.99 -2.05 -0.14
N TRP A 18 14.24 -1.79 0.93
CA TRP A 18 13.40 -2.81 1.56
C TRP A 18 12.35 -3.35 0.58
N ILE A 19 11.65 -2.50 -0.15
CA ILE A 19 10.63 -2.93 -1.13
C ILE A 19 11.25 -3.70 -2.30
N ASP A 20 12.47 -3.34 -2.71
CA ASP A 20 13.21 -4.04 -3.77
C ASP A 20 13.76 -5.39 -3.31
N SER A 21 14.00 -5.57 -2.01
CA SER A 21 14.30 -6.89 -1.44
C SER A 21 13.11 -7.86 -1.53
N LEU A 22 11.88 -7.34 -1.67
CA LEU A 22 10.67 -8.13 -1.85
C LEU A 22 10.48 -8.50 -3.33
N SER A 23 10.36 -9.79 -3.62
CA SER A 23 10.08 -10.33 -4.95
C SER A 23 8.62 -10.09 -5.36
N LEU A 24 8.23 -8.83 -5.54
CA LEU A 24 6.89 -8.42 -5.96
C LEU A 24 6.64 -8.75 -7.44
N SER A 25 5.37 -8.99 -7.80
CA SER A 25 5.03 -9.53 -9.12
C SER A 25 5.16 -8.52 -10.27
N ARG A 26 5.19 -7.21 -9.96
CA ARG A 26 5.22 -6.13 -10.95
C ARG A 26 6.46 -5.25 -10.81
N PRO A 27 7.01 -4.76 -11.94
CA PRO A 27 8.11 -3.81 -11.92
C PRO A 27 7.62 -2.46 -11.36
N LYS A 28 8.39 -1.91 -10.42
CA LYS A 28 8.13 -0.61 -9.79
C LYS A 28 8.87 0.46 -10.61
N LYS A 29 8.13 1.27 -11.36
CA LYS A 29 8.66 2.42 -12.13
C LYS A 29 8.26 3.74 -11.48
N ILE A 30 7.02 3.83 -11.01
CA ILE A 30 6.43 5.02 -10.38
C ILE A 30 5.63 4.53 -9.18
N ILE A 31 6.22 4.59 -7.99
CA ILE A 31 5.71 3.87 -6.81
C ILE A 31 4.27 4.25 -6.47
N GLU A 32 3.93 5.53 -6.50
CA GLU A 32 2.60 6.05 -6.22
C GLU A 32 1.56 5.53 -7.22
N ARG A 33 1.95 5.35 -8.48
CA ARG A 33 1.06 4.82 -9.52
C ARG A 33 0.93 3.32 -9.42
N ASP A 34 2.05 2.63 -9.25
CA ASP A 34 2.11 1.18 -9.30
C ASP A 34 1.43 0.55 -8.06
N PHE A 35 1.44 1.26 -6.92
CA PHE A 35 0.73 0.86 -5.71
C PHE A 35 -0.71 1.39 -5.62
N SER A 36 -1.15 2.23 -6.56
CA SER A 36 -2.45 2.92 -6.45
C SER A 36 -3.67 2.00 -6.39
N ASP A 37 -3.59 0.77 -6.91
CA ASP A 37 -4.67 -0.21 -6.88
C ASP A 37 -4.70 -1.09 -5.62
N GLY A 38 -3.74 -0.92 -4.72
CA GLY A 38 -3.60 -1.66 -3.46
C GLY A 38 -3.03 -3.08 -3.61
N ILE A 39 -2.83 -3.59 -4.83
CA ILE A 39 -2.43 -5.00 -5.02
C ILE A 39 -1.00 -5.25 -4.57
N LEU A 40 -0.09 -4.32 -4.85
CA LEU A 40 1.28 -4.46 -4.37
C LEU A 40 1.36 -4.43 -2.85
N VAL A 41 0.51 -3.65 -2.16
CA VAL A 41 0.40 -3.72 -0.70
C VAL A 41 -0.16 -5.08 -0.25
N ALA A 42 -1.15 -5.61 -0.95
CA ALA A 42 -1.66 -6.95 -0.70
C ALA A 42 -0.56 -8.02 -0.83
N GLU A 43 0.31 -7.93 -1.84
CA GLU A 43 1.43 -8.85 -2.04
C GLU A 43 2.47 -8.74 -0.91
N ILE A 44 2.83 -7.53 -0.49
CA ILE A 44 3.73 -7.32 0.65
C ILE A 44 3.16 -7.98 1.91
N ILE A 45 1.88 -7.74 2.20
CA ILE A 45 1.22 -8.37 3.35
C ILE A 45 1.20 -9.89 3.19
N HIS A 46 0.91 -10.41 1.99
CA HIS A 46 0.88 -11.85 1.72
C HIS A 46 2.25 -12.51 1.94
N TYR A 47 3.33 -11.81 1.59
CA TYR A 47 4.69 -12.29 1.79
C TYR A 47 4.99 -12.57 3.28
N TYR A 48 4.56 -11.68 4.18
CA TYR A 48 4.80 -11.83 5.62
C TYR A 48 3.70 -12.60 6.36
N LEU A 49 2.46 -12.47 5.90
CA LEU A 49 1.24 -12.95 6.56
C LEU A 49 0.31 -13.62 5.53
N PRO A 50 0.73 -14.73 4.90
CA PRO A 50 -0.03 -15.37 3.82
C PRO A 50 -1.42 -15.85 4.28
N GLU A 51 -1.57 -16.20 5.55
CA GLU A 51 -2.84 -16.67 6.13
C GLU A 51 -3.90 -15.57 6.26
N PHE A 52 -3.50 -14.30 6.25
CA PHE A 52 -4.39 -13.16 6.46
C PHE A 52 -4.93 -12.57 5.16
N ILE A 53 -4.38 -12.98 4.02
CA ILE A 53 -4.74 -12.40 2.73
C ILE A 53 -4.77 -13.43 1.62
N ASP A 54 -5.91 -13.48 0.94
CA ASP A 54 -6.08 -14.23 -0.30
C ASP A 54 -6.08 -13.25 -1.47
N LEU A 55 -4.99 -13.28 -2.24
CA LEU A 55 -4.72 -12.39 -3.38
C LEU A 55 -5.79 -12.48 -4.47
N ASN A 56 -6.52 -13.60 -4.58
CA ASN A 56 -7.60 -13.76 -5.57
C ASN A 56 -8.77 -12.79 -5.33
N ASN A 57 -8.87 -12.19 -4.15
CA ASN A 57 -9.90 -11.20 -3.83
C ASN A 57 -9.60 -9.79 -4.34
N TYR A 58 -8.39 -9.56 -4.86
CA TYR A 58 -7.89 -8.27 -5.31
C TYR A 58 -7.59 -8.34 -6.81
N ASN A 59 -8.36 -7.58 -7.59
CA ASN A 59 -8.22 -7.55 -9.04
C ASN A 59 -7.61 -6.24 -9.48
N ALA A 60 -6.74 -6.29 -10.49
CA ALA A 60 -6.11 -5.12 -11.08
C ALA A 60 -7.19 -4.14 -11.55
N ALA A 61 -7.07 -2.89 -11.11
CA ALA A 61 -8.11 -1.89 -11.29
C ALA A 61 -7.53 -0.62 -11.89
N ASN A 62 -8.11 -0.18 -13.01
CA ASN A 62 -7.76 1.10 -13.63
C ASN A 62 -8.72 2.23 -13.23
N SER A 63 -9.97 1.91 -12.88
CA SER A 63 -10.93 2.92 -12.43
C SER A 63 -10.74 3.26 -10.95
N LEU A 64 -10.91 4.54 -10.62
CA LEU A 64 -10.77 5.03 -9.25
C LEU A 64 -11.68 4.28 -8.27
N GLU A 65 -12.93 3.99 -8.67
CA GLU A 65 -13.88 3.26 -7.82
C GLU A 65 -13.39 1.85 -7.49
N HIS A 66 -12.90 1.10 -8.49
CA HIS A 66 -12.39 -0.25 -8.25
C HIS A 66 -11.11 -0.23 -7.41
N LYS A 67 -10.24 0.76 -7.59
CA LYS A 67 -9.06 0.96 -6.72
C LYS A 67 -9.49 1.23 -5.28
N LYS A 68 -10.44 2.14 -5.05
CA LYS A 68 -10.98 2.42 -3.71
C LYS A 68 -11.60 1.18 -3.07
N LEU A 69 -12.28 0.33 -3.85
CA LEU A 69 -12.83 -0.94 -3.34
C LEU A 69 -11.73 -1.91 -2.89
N ASN A 70 -10.60 -2.00 -3.61
CA ASN A 70 -9.45 -2.79 -3.16
C ASN A 70 -8.88 -2.24 -1.84
N TRP A 71 -8.71 -0.93 -1.73
CA TRP A 71 -8.24 -0.29 -0.49
C TRP A 71 -9.21 -0.49 0.68
N LEU A 72 -10.52 -0.37 0.45
CA LEU A 72 -11.54 -0.58 1.47
C LEU A 72 -11.49 -2.02 2.01
N LYS A 73 -11.30 -3.00 1.11
CA LYS A 73 -11.14 -4.41 1.48
C LYS A 73 -9.86 -4.63 2.31
N LEU A 74 -8.72 -4.10 1.86
CA LEU A 74 -7.45 -4.19 2.59
C LEU A 74 -7.56 -3.58 3.98
N ASN A 75 -8.15 -2.39 4.05
CA ASN A 75 -8.31 -1.65 5.29
C ASN A 75 -9.14 -2.47 6.28
N LYS A 76 -10.35 -2.86 5.88
CA LYS A 76 -11.29 -3.57 6.75
C LYS A 76 -10.81 -4.96 7.17
N LYS A 77 -10.14 -5.70 6.29
CA LYS A 77 -9.72 -7.09 6.58
C LYS A 77 -8.41 -7.17 7.35
N ILE A 78 -7.52 -6.20 7.17
CA ILE A 78 -6.13 -6.33 7.58
C ILE A 78 -5.69 -5.09 8.34
N LEU A 79 -5.62 -3.94 7.69
CA LEU A 79 -4.95 -2.76 8.25
C LEU A 79 -5.61 -2.28 9.56
N SER A 80 -6.93 -2.28 9.63
CA SER A 80 -7.69 -1.97 10.86
C SER A 80 -7.35 -2.93 12.02
N ASN A 81 -7.06 -4.20 11.72
CA ASN A 81 -6.68 -5.18 12.75
C ASN A 81 -5.28 -4.92 13.34
N PHE A 82 -4.43 -4.21 12.60
CA PHE A 82 -3.09 -3.80 13.04
C PHE A 82 -3.05 -2.34 13.56
N GLY A 83 -4.21 -1.67 13.69
CA GLY A 83 -4.28 -0.27 14.10
C GLY A 83 -3.77 0.72 13.03
N LEU A 84 -3.73 0.30 11.78
CA LEU A 84 -3.29 1.08 10.61
C LEU A 84 -4.49 1.59 9.79
N ASP A 85 -5.61 1.90 10.44
CA ASP A 85 -6.82 2.38 9.79
C ASP A 85 -6.56 3.53 8.81
N ILE A 86 -6.98 3.33 7.55
CA ILE A 86 -6.86 4.31 6.49
C ILE A 86 -8.20 5.06 6.32
N PRO A 87 -8.25 6.38 6.57
CA PRO A 87 -9.44 7.20 6.30
C PRO A 87 -9.81 7.23 4.81
N ASP A 88 -11.09 7.44 4.48
CA ASP A 88 -11.56 7.47 3.08
C ASP A 88 -10.84 8.53 2.22
N VAL A 89 -10.54 9.70 2.79
CA VAL A 89 -9.77 10.75 2.12
C VAL A 89 -8.37 10.25 1.70
N ILE A 90 -7.74 9.44 2.55
CA ILE A 90 -6.43 8.85 2.26
C ILE A 90 -6.56 7.72 1.26
N MET A 91 -7.56 6.83 1.39
CA MET A 91 -7.83 5.79 0.40
C MET A 91 -8.06 6.39 -1.00
N THR A 92 -8.77 7.52 -1.06
CA THR A 92 -8.95 8.28 -2.30
C THR A 92 -7.63 8.82 -2.83
N GLY A 93 -6.78 9.39 -1.96
CA GLY A 93 -5.45 9.87 -2.34
C GLY A 93 -4.54 8.76 -2.86
N LEU A 94 -4.50 7.61 -2.17
CA LEU A 94 -3.77 6.41 -2.59
C LEU A 94 -4.27 5.90 -3.94
N SER A 95 -5.59 5.86 -4.14
CA SER A 95 -6.21 5.42 -5.40
C SER A 95 -5.89 6.34 -6.59
N ASN A 96 -5.65 7.63 -6.32
CA ASN A 96 -5.20 8.62 -7.31
C ASN A 96 -3.68 8.62 -7.52
N GLY A 97 -2.91 7.85 -6.74
CA GLY A 97 -1.46 7.89 -6.77
C GLY A 97 -0.90 9.23 -6.28
N LYS A 98 -1.49 9.81 -5.22
CA LYS A 98 -0.94 11.02 -4.60
C LYS A 98 0.44 10.70 -4.00
N PRO A 99 1.52 11.42 -4.39
CA PRO A 99 2.86 11.18 -3.86
C PRO A 99 2.93 11.33 -2.34
N GLY A 100 3.79 10.54 -1.70
CA GLY A 100 4.05 10.56 -0.25
C GLY A 100 3.08 9.71 0.58
N LEU A 101 1.84 9.48 0.13
CA LEU A 101 0.87 8.70 0.91
C LEU A 101 1.25 7.22 0.98
N ILE A 102 1.72 6.65 -0.12
CA ILE A 102 2.09 5.24 -0.13
C ILE A 102 3.33 4.99 0.71
N GLU A 103 4.31 5.90 0.66
CA GLU A 103 5.53 5.81 1.44
C GLU A 103 5.24 5.90 2.94
N VAL A 104 4.35 6.81 3.36
CA VAL A 104 3.90 6.85 4.76
C VAL A 104 3.22 5.54 5.16
N LEU A 105 2.34 4.99 4.32
CA LEU A 105 1.69 3.71 4.62
C LEU A 105 2.73 2.59 4.76
N LEU A 106 3.64 2.46 3.79
CA LEU A 106 4.66 1.41 3.77
C LEU A 106 5.65 1.53 4.93
N PHE A 107 6.02 2.76 5.30
CA PHE A 107 6.85 3.01 6.48
C PHE A 107 6.18 2.56 7.78
N ASN A 108 4.87 2.79 7.93
CA ASN A 108 4.12 2.33 9.11
C ASN A 108 3.75 0.83 9.03
N LEU A 109 3.72 0.25 7.82
CA LEU A 109 3.46 -1.16 7.60
C LEU A 109 4.70 -2.03 7.83
N ARG A 110 5.90 -1.46 7.68
CA ARG A 110 7.17 -2.14 7.93
C ARG A 110 7.17 -2.71 9.36
N LEU A 111 6.96 -4.03 9.44
CA LEU A 111 6.95 -4.84 10.67
C LEU A 111 8.36 -4.95 11.26
#